data_AF-A0A208ZYA3-F1
#
_entry.id   AF-A0A208ZYA3-F1
#
_cell.length_a   1.000
_cell.length_b   1.000
_cell.length_c   1.000
_cell.angle_alpha   90.00
_cell.angle_beta   90.00
_cell.angle_gamma   90.00
#
_symmetry.space_group_name_H-M   'P 1'
#
loop_
_entity.id
_entity.type
_entity.pdbx_description
1 polymer ?
#
loop_
_entity_poly.entity_id
_entity_poly.type
_entity_poly.pdbx_seq_one_letter_code
_entity_poly.pdbx_strand_id
1 'polypeptide(L)'
;MKATKTFTLKKMALALAIAGFAMTSAYAIMTPGTGTIQGVAPILKSVVGGTDHSVKLAATQAETGKLSTGDTITLSYVYTDDDGDGDASNSHVTWSYFKGSTWTDISSVNTPAATVGGTGTSVMVLPSTAVGATKIRVVIQEYSASGDPMPGETITIGDISETSPENPNPTDPGAVIPGNNVVPAIYLASDTGFTTNLIGSATKLNVGATYVFKLWSSDDAATRTDLTSDVNYNWRLVGASADTVPVPAPANGFVTSVSDANFTVPVNTAPNGTPLTGAASGAQGYNLAVDYVNKP
;
A
#
# COMPACT_ATOMS: atom_id res chain seq x y z
N MET A 1 -34.67 -72.33 78.62
CA MET A 1 -33.92 -71.31 77.85
C MET A 1 -34.90 -70.45 77.06
N LYS A 2 -35.06 -69.18 77.43
CA LYS A 2 -35.71 -68.16 76.58
C LYS A 2 -34.65 -67.11 76.29
N ALA A 3 -34.15 -67.09 75.07
CA ALA A 3 -33.22 -66.06 74.63
C ALA A 3 -33.99 -64.74 74.48
N THR A 4 -33.77 -63.80 75.39
CA THR A 4 -34.28 -62.44 75.27
C THR A 4 -33.50 -61.75 74.15
N LYS A 5 -34.09 -61.66 72.95
CA LYS A 5 -33.55 -60.86 71.84
C LYS A 5 -33.71 -59.38 72.18
N THR A 6 -32.68 -58.79 72.78
CA THR A 6 -32.64 -57.38 73.16
C THR A 6 -32.25 -56.49 71.98
N PHE A 7 -33.23 -55.70 71.50
CA PHE A 7 -33.08 -54.32 70.99
C PHE A 7 -32.15 -54.00 69.79
N THR A 8 -32.10 -54.84 68.75
CA THR A 8 -31.51 -54.43 67.44
C THR A 8 -32.48 -53.67 66.54
N LEU A 9 -33.80 -53.92 66.65
CA LEU A 9 -34.81 -53.32 65.78
C LEU A 9 -34.95 -51.80 65.94
N LYS A 10 -34.84 -51.28 67.18
CA LYS A 10 -35.03 -49.83 67.43
C LYS A 10 -33.85 -48.97 66.95
N LYS A 11 -32.62 -49.51 66.97
CA LYS A 11 -31.43 -48.82 66.44
C LYS A 11 -31.45 -48.76 64.92
N MET A 12 -31.89 -49.83 64.27
CA MET A 12 -32.08 -49.84 62.80
C MET A 12 -33.24 -48.95 62.37
N ALA A 13 -34.36 -48.94 63.10
CA ALA A 13 -35.48 -48.06 62.81
C ALA A 13 -35.13 -46.57 62.96
N LEU A 14 -34.35 -46.21 64.00
CA LEU A 14 -33.89 -44.84 64.20
C LEU A 14 -32.85 -44.42 63.14
N ALA A 15 -31.93 -45.32 62.77
CA ALA A 15 -30.97 -45.06 61.69
C ALA A 15 -31.64 -44.92 60.31
N LEU A 16 -32.68 -45.72 60.03
CA LEU A 16 -33.45 -45.64 58.78
C LEU A 16 -34.34 -44.39 58.73
N ALA A 17 -34.90 -43.97 59.87
CA ALA A 17 -35.62 -42.71 59.99
C ALA A 17 -34.70 -41.50 59.77
N ILE A 18 -33.51 -41.48 60.39
CA ILE A 18 -32.53 -40.38 60.20
C ILE A 18 -31.98 -40.36 58.76
N ALA A 19 -31.74 -41.52 58.14
CA ALA A 19 -31.34 -41.60 56.74
C ALA A 19 -32.46 -41.16 55.77
N GLY A 20 -33.73 -41.40 56.10
CA GLY A 20 -34.88 -40.94 55.33
C GLY A 20 -35.09 -39.42 55.39
N PHE A 21 -34.86 -38.78 56.53
CA PHE A 21 -34.94 -37.32 56.68
C PHE A 21 -33.72 -36.57 56.12
N ALA A 22 -32.57 -37.24 55.95
CA ALA A 22 -31.37 -36.65 55.35
C ALA A 22 -31.36 -36.71 53.80
N MET A 23 -32.31 -37.42 53.17
CA MET A 23 -32.47 -37.43 51.72
C MET A 23 -33.39 -36.29 51.26
N THR A 24 -32.98 -35.04 51.50
CA THR A 24 -33.57 -33.93 50.75
C THR A 24 -33.11 -34.06 49.31
N SER A 25 -34.03 -34.38 48.39
CA SER A 25 -33.76 -34.29 46.95
C SER A 25 -33.38 -32.83 46.66
N ALA A 26 -32.13 -32.55 46.30
CA ALA A 26 -31.76 -31.24 45.81
C ALA A 26 -32.43 -31.07 44.44
N TYR A 27 -33.56 -30.35 44.39
CA TYR A 27 -34.21 -30.00 43.14
C TYR A 27 -33.43 -28.84 42.49
N ALA A 28 -32.55 -29.18 41.54
CA ALA A 28 -31.98 -28.19 40.63
C ALA A 28 -32.94 -28.02 39.45
N ILE A 29 -33.90 -27.09 39.56
CA ILE A 29 -34.73 -26.65 38.45
C ILE A 29 -34.05 -25.41 37.86
N MET A 30 -33.45 -25.56 36.68
CA MET A 30 -32.92 -24.44 35.91
C MET A 30 -34.02 -23.89 35.00
N THR A 31 -34.21 -22.58 35.00
CA THR A 31 -35.11 -21.93 34.03
C THR A 31 -34.57 -22.10 32.61
N PRO A 32 -35.39 -21.97 31.56
CA PRO A 32 -34.88 -21.75 30.21
C PRO A 32 -33.88 -20.59 30.20
N GLY A 33 -32.86 -20.67 29.33
CA GLY A 33 -31.87 -19.60 29.17
C GLY A 33 -32.50 -18.32 28.63
N THR A 34 -31.91 -17.18 28.97
CA THR A 34 -32.18 -15.89 28.32
C THR A 34 -31.54 -15.85 26.92
N GLY A 35 -31.68 -14.74 26.20
CA GLY A 35 -30.82 -14.44 25.05
C GLY A 35 -29.34 -14.26 25.43
N THR A 36 -28.50 -13.95 24.45
CA THR A 36 -27.08 -13.65 24.70
C THR A 36 -26.94 -12.39 25.55
N ILE A 37 -25.93 -12.37 26.41
CA ILE A 37 -25.51 -11.16 27.12
C ILE A 37 -24.74 -10.32 26.11
N GLN A 38 -25.19 -9.09 25.90
CA GLN A 38 -24.59 -8.16 24.95
C GLN A 38 -23.59 -7.26 25.68
N GLY A 39 -22.47 -7.01 25.01
CA GLY A 39 -21.47 -6.01 25.35
C GLY A 39 -21.68 -4.70 24.60
N VAL A 40 -20.58 -3.98 24.40
CA VAL A 40 -20.47 -2.71 23.70
C VAL A 40 -19.61 -2.91 22.45
N ALA A 41 -20.02 -2.32 21.32
CA ALA A 41 -19.24 -2.38 20.10
C ALA A 41 -17.90 -1.63 20.25
N PRO A 42 -16.83 -2.06 19.56
CA PRO A 42 -15.55 -1.35 19.59
C PRO A 42 -15.65 0.00 18.89
N ILE A 43 -14.79 0.95 19.29
CA ILE A 43 -14.69 2.29 18.71
C ILE A 43 -13.23 2.60 18.38
N LEU A 44 -12.98 3.19 17.22
CA LEU A 44 -11.67 3.69 16.80
C LEU A 44 -11.61 5.21 16.91
N LYS A 45 -10.46 5.73 17.35
CA LYS A 45 -10.22 7.18 17.48
C LYS A 45 -8.91 7.59 16.82
N SER A 46 -8.85 8.77 16.20
CA SER A 46 -7.64 9.23 15.50
C SER A 46 -6.44 9.42 16.45
N VAL A 47 -6.71 9.74 17.71
CA VAL A 47 -5.75 9.94 18.81
C VAL A 47 -6.42 9.61 20.14
N VAL A 48 -5.63 9.47 21.21
CA VAL A 48 -6.16 9.28 22.57
C VAL A 48 -7.04 10.47 22.94
N GLY A 49 -8.30 10.21 23.31
CA GLY A 49 -9.29 11.25 23.63
C GLY A 49 -9.81 12.04 22.41
N GLY A 50 -9.54 11.56 21.19
CA GLY A 50 -10.07 12.15 19.96
C GLY A 50 -11.55 11.84 19.73
N THR A 51 -12.05 12.24 18.56
CA THR A 51 -13.41 11.95 18.11
C THR A 51 -13.61 10.45 17.89
N ASP A 52 -14.78 9.95 18.25
CA ASP A 52 -15.18 8.57 17.94
C ASP A 52 -15.28 8.38 16.41
N HIS A 53 -15.06 7.15 15.96
CA HIS A 53 -15.14 6.75 14.55
C HIS A 53 -14.23 7.58 13.63
N SER A 54 -13.01 7.83 14.09
CA SER A 54 -12.02 8.61 13.34
C SER A 54 -10.67 7.93 13.27
N VAL A 55 -9.90 8.27 12.23
CA VAL A 55 -8.53 7.77 12.05
C VAL A 55 -7.57 8.91 11.75
N LYS A 56 -6.28 8.66 11.91
CA LYS A 56 -5.22 9.61 11.57
C LYS A 56 -4.47 9.10 10.35
N LEU A 57 -4.43 9.93 9.31
CA LEU A 57 -3.62 9.71 8.13
C LEU A 57 -2.30 10.48 8.18
N ALA A 58 -1.25 9.88 7.65
CA ALA A 58 0.03 10.53 7.43
C ALA A 58 0.71 9.96 6.19
N ALA A 59 1.20 10.82 5.29
CA ALA A 59 1.99 10.41 4.15
C ALA A 59 3.49 10.70 4.36
N THR A 60 4.31 9.72 3.99
CA THR A 60 5.75 9.89 3.80
C THR A 60 5.98 10.08 2.30
N GLN A 61 6.19 11.34 1.91
CA GLN A 61 6.34 11.76 0.52
C GLN A 61 7.82 11.93 0.16
N ALA A 62 8.22 11.44 -1.01
CA ALA A 62 9.54 11.71 -1.58
C ALA A 62 9.69 13.19 -1.97
N GLU A 63 8.61 13.83 -2.42
CA GLU A 63 8.54 15.26 -2.72
C GLU A 63 7.35 15.88 -1.98
N THR A 64 7.61 16.91 -1.15
CA THR A 64 6.56 17.57 -0.37
C THR A 64 5.45 18.13 -1.27
N GLY A 65 4.21 17.78 -0.95
CA GLY A 65 3.03 18.22 -1.67
C GLY A 65 2.72 17.41 -2.93
N LYS A 66 3.43 16.30 -3.17
CA LYS A 66 3.14 15.38 -4.28
C LYS A 66 3.12 13.95 -3.78
N LEU A 67 2.16 13.17 -4.26
CA LEU A 67 2.21 11.72 -4.13
C LEU A 67 2.87 11.12 -5.37
N SER A 68 3.88 10.32 -5.13
CA SER A 68 4.59 9.55 -6.13
C SER A 68 4.49 8.06 -5.81
N THR A 69 4.66 7.23 -6.83
CA THR A 69 4.68 5.79 -6.61
C THR A 69 5.87 5.41 -5.73
N GLY A 70 5.63 4.49 -4.78
CA GLY A 70 6.60 4.17 -3.72
C GLY A 70 6.45 5.01 -2.45
N ASP A 71 5.71 6.14 -2.48
CA ASP A 71 5.36 6.86 -1.25
C ASP A 71 4.45 5.99 -0.36
N THR A 72 4.50 6.27 0.93
CA THR A 72 3.76 5.49 1.93
C THR A 72 2.68 6.33 2.58
N ILE A 73 1.45 5.81 2.68
CA ILE A 73 0.37 6.40 3.47
C ILE A 73 0.08 5.48 4.64
N THR A 74 0.13 6.03 5.85
CA THR A 74 -0.15 5.34 7.10
C THR A 74 -1.48 5.83 7.66
N LEU A 75 -2.41 4.90 7.82
CA LEU A 75 -3.56 5.05 8.70
C LEU A 75 -3.16 4.55 10.10
N SER A 76 -3.49 5.33 11.11
CA SER A 76 -3.33 4.97 12.53
C SER A 76 -4.59 5.29 13.31
N TYR A 77 -4.87 4.48 14.32
CA TYR A 77 -6.02 4.63 15.20
C TYR A 77 -5.70 4.17 16.60
N VAL A 78 -6.44 4.67 17.58
CA VAL A 78 -6.52 4.14 18.94
C VAL A 78 -7.74 3.24 19.03
N TYR A 79 -7.54 1.99 19.44
CA TYR A 79 -8.62 1.04 19.64
C TYR A 79 -9.21 1.19 21.04
N THR A 80 -10.53 1.28 21.16
CA THR A 80 -11.25 1.32 22.43
C THR A 80 -12.39 0.31 22.44
N ASP A 81 -12.56 -0.35 23.58
CA ASP A 81 -13.58 -1.36 23.81
C ASP A 81 -13.84 -1.37 25.33
N ASP A 82 -15.08 -1.11 25.73
CA ASP A 82 -15.44 -0.92 27.15
C ASP A 82 -15.51 -2.25 27.92
N ASP A 83 -15.64 -3.38 27.21
CA ASP A 83 -15.66 -4.72 27.80
C ASP A 83 -14.27 -5.34 27.92
N GLY A 84 -13.28 -4.75 27.26
CA GLY A 84 -11.88 -5.17 27.32
C GLY A 84 -11.49 -6.17 26.24
N ASP A 85 -12.31 -6.33 25.20
CA ASP A 85 -12.03 -7.23 24.10
C ASP A 85 -10.86 -6.72 23.23
N GLY A 86 -10.16 -7.63 22.55
CA GLY A 86 -8.98 -7.30 21.73
C GLY A 86 -9.34 -6.72 20.36
N ASP A 87 -8.40 -6.03 19.71
CA ASP A 87 -8.60 -5.48 18.36
C ASP A 87 -8.45 -6.55 17.27
N ALA A 88 -9.38 -6.57 16.32
CA ALA A 88 -9.33 -7.37 15.09
C ALA A 88 -9.64 -6.54 13.83
N SER A 89 -9.60 -5.21 13.91
CA SER A 89 -9.89 -4.30 12.78
C SER A 89 -8.87 -4.43 11.64
N ASN A 90 -7.69 -5.00 11.89
CA ASN A 90 -6.61 -5.17 10.91
C ASN A 90 -7.00 -6.06 9.72
N SER A 91 -7.94 -7.00 9.88
CA SER A 91 -8.47 -7.82 8.77
C SER A 91 -9.58 -7.12 7.97
N HIS A 92 -9.97 -5.91 8.37
CA HIS A 92 -11.09 -5.18 7.78
C HIS A 92 -10.69 -3.79 7.28
N VAL A 93 -9.45 -3.64 6.79
CA VAL A 93 -8.97 -2.42 6.13
C VAL A 93 -8.80 -2.67 4.65
N THR A 94 -9.34 -1.79 3.81
CA THR A 94 -9.17 -1.81 2.36
C THR A 94 -8.73 -0.44 1.86
N TRP A 95 -7.57 -0.40 1.19
CA TRP A 95 -7.10 0.76 0.45
C TRP A 95 -7.45 0.62 -1.02
N SER A 96 -7.81 1.71 -1.68
CA SER A 96 -8.06 1.71 -3.12
C SER A 96 -7.60 3.03 -3.77
N TYR A 97 -7.20 3.00 -5.03
CA TYR A 97 -7.03 4.22 -5.85
C TYR A 97 -8.12 4.32 -6.91
N PHE A 98 -8.46 5.54 -7.30
CA PHE A 98 -9.37 5.81 -8.40
C PHE A 98 -8.59 6.32 -9.61
N LYS A 99 -8.69 5.61 -10.73
CA LYS A 99 -8.07 5.99 -12.00
C LYS A 99 -9.06 5.82 -13.15
N GLY A 100 -9.26 6.89 -13.92
CA GLY A 100 -10.26 6.93 -14.99
C GLY A 100 -11.69 6.85 -14.43
N SER A 101 -12.26 5.65 -14.39
CA SER A 101 -13.63 5.39 -13.91
C SER A 101 -13.74 4.24 -12.91
N THR A 102 -12.62 3.70 -12.43
CA THR A 102 -12.60 2.47 -11.64
C THR A 102 -11.80 2.64 -10.35
N TRP A 103 -12.31 2.04 -9.27
CA TRP A 103 -11.57 1.82 -8.04
C TRP A 103 -10.79 0.51 -8.12
N THR A 104 -9.51 0.54 -7.79
CA THR A 104 -8.65 -0.64 -7.73
C THR A 104 -8.06 -0.76 -6.34
N ASP A 105 -8.16 -1.94 -5.74
CA ASP A 105 -7.64 -2.18 -4.40
C ASP A 105 -6.11 -2.24 -4.37
N ILE A 106 -5.55 -1.79 -3.25
CA ILE A 106 -4.12 -1.73 -2.97
C ILE A 106 -3.84 -2.61 -1.77
N SER A 107 -2.77 -3.41 -1.84
CA SER A 107 -2.29 -4.15 -0.70
C SER A 107 -1.75 -3.21 0.39
N SER A 108 -1.98 -3.59 1.64
CA SER A 108 -1.46 -2.88 2.80
C SER A 108 -0.96 -3.87 3.85
N VAL A 109 -0.09 -3.39 4.73
CA VAL A 109 0.35 -4.13 5.92
C VAL A 109 -0.40 -3.56 7.11
N ASN A 110 -1.23 -4.40 7.74
CA ASN A 110 -2.12 -3.99 8.83
C ASN A 110 -1.67 -4.65 10.13
N THR A 111 -1.56 -3.86 11.19
CA THR A 111 -1.19 -4.31 12.53
C THR A 111 -2.29 -3.88 13.51
N PRO A 112 -2.94 -4.81 14.24
CA PRO A 112 -3.95 -4.44 15.22
C PRO A 112 -3.31 -3.77 16.44
N ALA A 113 -4.11 -3.04 17.21
CA ALA A 113 -3.70 -2.56 18.52
C ALA A 113 -3.41 -3.75 19.45
N ALA A 114 -2.25 -3.73 20.12
CA ALA A 114 -1.86 -4.83 21.01
C ALA A 114 -2.71 -4.92 22.30
N THR A 115 -3.34 -3.82 22.70
CA THR A 115 -4.18 -3.70 23.89
C THR A 115 -5.28 -2.67 23.65
N VAL A 116 -6.35 -2.72 24.44
CA VAL A 116 -7.33 -1.62 24.56
C VAL A 116 -6.62 -0.33 24.96
N GLY A 117 -6.97 0.78 24.31
CA GLY A 117 -6.28 2.06 24.39
C GLY A 117 -4.95 2.13 23.63
N GLY A 118 -4.52 1.02 23.02
CA GLY A 118 -3.32 0.94 22.20
C GLY A 118 -3.56 1.42 20.76
N THR A 119 -2.49 1.48 19.97
CA THR A 119 -2.52 1.96 18.59
C THR A 119 -2.45 0.80 17.59
N GLY A 120 -3.40 0.77 16.65
CA GLY A 120 -3.34 -0.05 15.45
C GLY A 120 -2.94 0.79 14.23
N THR A 121 -2.44 0.13 13.19
CA THR A 121 -1.95 0.77 11.97
C THR A 121 -2.31 -0.01 10.71
N SER A 122 -2.44 0.73 9.60
CA SER A 122 -2.48 0.19 8.25
C SER A 122 -1.56 1.02 7.36
N VAL A 123 -0.58 0.37 6.76
CA VAL A 123 0.47 1.02 5.96
C VAL A 123 0.33 0.57 4.52
N MET A 124 0.07 1.51 3.61
CA MET A 124 -0.04 1.28 2.17
C MET A 124 1.12 1.97 1.45
N VAL A 125 1.73 1.26 0.51
CA VAL A 125 2.73 1.82 -0.41
C VAL A 125 2.07 2.05 -1.76
N LEU A 126 2.15 3.26 -2.29
CA LEU A 126 1.53 3.61 -3.57
C LEU A 126 2.12 2.75 -4.69
N PRO A 127 1.32 1.87 -5.31
CA PRO A 127 1.82 0.97 -6.34
C PRO A 127 2.05 1.75 -7.62
N SER A 128 2.95 1.25 -8.47
CA SER A 128 3.23 1.88 -9.75
C SER A 128 2.04 1.91 -10.72
N THR A 129 1.05 1.04 -10.51
CA THR A 129 -0.22 1.06 -11.26
C THR A 129 -1.13 2.25 -10.90
N ALA A 130 -0.87 2.92 -9.78
CA ALA A 130 -1.63 4.09 -9.34
C ALA A 130 -1.20 5.40 -10.02
N VAL A 131 -0.16 5.42 -10.87
CA VAL A 131 0.20 6.65 -11.63
C VAL A 131 -1.03 7.18 -12.36
N GLY A 132 -1.29 8.48 -12.23
CA GLY A 132 -2.46 9.16 -12.79
C GLY A 132 -3.77 8.92 -12.02
N ALA A 133 -3.72 8.26 -10.86
CA ALA A 133 -4.87 8.20 -9.96
C ALA A 133 -5.18 9.60 -9.40
N THR A 134 -6.46 9.90 -9.27
CA THR A 134 -6.95 11.22 -8.82
C THR A 134 -7.51 11.20 -7.40
N LYS A 135 -7.70 10.01 -6.81
CA LYS A 135 -8.17 9.83 -5.43
C LYS A 135 -7.54 8.59 -4.81
N ILE A 136 -7.30 8.64 -3.50
CA ILE A 136 -6.89 7.49 -2.69
C ILE A 136 -7.90 7.34 -1.55
N ARG A 137 -8.57 6.18 -1.49
CA ARG A 137 -9.59 5.86 -0.49
C ARG A 137 -9.04 4.86 0.51
N VAL A 138 -9.53 4.96 1.75
CA VAL A 138 -9.43 3.88 2.73
C VAL A 138 -10.77 3.65 3.42
N VAL A 139 -11.12 2.38 3.58
CA VAL A 139 -12.29 1.92 4.33
C VAL A 139 -11.78 1.00 5.44
N ILE A 140 -12.17 1.28 6.68
CA ILE A 140 -11.92 0.42 7.83
C ILE A 140 -13.21 0.14 8.57
N GLN A 141 -13.46 -1.12 8.90
CA GLN A 141 -14.54 -1.51 9.80
C GLN A 141 -13.94 -1.71 11.20
N GLU A 142 -14.52 -1.03 12.19
CA GLU A 142 -14.18 -1.26 13.59
C GLU A 142 -14.59 -2.69 13.95
N TYR A 143 -13.67 -3.46 14.51
CA TYR A 143 -13.91 -4.89 14.73
C TYR A 143 -13.17 -5.41 15.96
N SER A 144 -13.93 -6.03 16.86
CA SER A 144 -13.43 -6.66 18.07
C SER A 144 -13.11 -8.13 17.83
N ALA A 145 -12.11 -8.66 18.53
CA ALA A 145 -11.70 -10.05 18.46
C ALA A 145 -12.68 -11.00 19.15
N SER A 146 -13.48 -10.47 20.09
CA SER A 146 -14.54 -11.16 20.82
C SER A 146 -15.72 -10.22 21.04
N GLY A 147 -16.73 -10.66 21.79
CA GLY A 147 -17.89 -9.84 22.11
C GLY A 147 -19.12 -10.09 21.24
N ASP A 148 -20.24 -9.53 21.68
CA ASP A 148 -21.54 -9.53 21.00
C ASP A 148 -22.16 -8.14 21.25
N PRO A 149 -22.09 -7.19 20.31
CA PRO A 149 -21.64 -7.34 18.91
C PRO A 149 -20.11 -7.24 18.73
N MET A 150 -19.56 -7.99 17.77
CA MET A 150 -18.16 -7.84 17.31
C MET A 150 -17.91 -6.61 16.39
N PRO A 151 -18.77 -6.30 15.40
CA PRO A 151 -18.55 -5.15 14.52
C PRO A 151 -19.05 -3.84 15.15
N GLY A 152 -18.23 -2.78 15.03
CA GLY A 152 -18.62 -1.39 15.27
C GLY A 152 -19.05 -0.66 13.99
N GLU A 153 -18.61 0.59 13.80
CA GLU A 153 -18.94 1.41 12.64
C GLU A 153 -17.98 1.16 11.45
N THR A 154 -18.42 1.47 10.21
CA THR A 154 -17.54 1.52 9.05
C THR A 154 -17.07 2.96 8.83
N ILE A 155 -15.77 3.20 8.97
CA ILE A 155 -15.16 4.50 8.68
C ILE A 155 -14.70 4.51 7.22
N THR A 156 -15.18 5.49 6.44
CA THR A 156 -14.80 5.66 5.03
C THR A 156 -14.17 7.03 4.82
N ILE A 157 -12.91 7.04 4.39
CA ILE A 157 -12.25 8.24 3.86
C ILE A 157 -12.29 8.14 2.34
N GLY A 158 -13.22 8.87 1.71
CA GLY A 158 -13.49 8.81 0.28
C GLY A 158 -12.33 9.25 -0.60
N ASP A 159 -11.57 10.23 -0.12
CA ASP A 159 -10.26 10.59 -0.59
C ASP A 159 -9.42 11.13 0.58
N ILE A 160 -8.13 10.82 0.63
CA ILE A 160 -7.24 11.24 1.72
C ILE A 160 -7.09 12.77 1.82
N SER A 161 -7.44 13.50 0.75
CA SER A 161 -7.52 14.96 0.68
C SER A 161 -8.73 15.56 1.38
N GLU A 162 -9.79 14.76 1.54
CA GLU A 162 -11.09 15.25 2.00
C GLU A 162 -11.03 15.52 3.50
N THR A 163 -11.29 16.77 3.89
CA THR A 163 -11.41 17.13 5.31
C THR A 163 -12.75 16.63 5.84
N SER A 164 -12.74 15.75 6.84
CA SER A 164 -13.96 15.26 7.50
C SER A 164 -13.69 14.98 8.99
N PRO A 165 -14.72 14.78 9.82
CA PRO A 165 -14.53 14.32 11.20
C PRO A 165 -13.74 13.00 11.30
N GLU A 166 -13.93 12.11 10.32
CA GLU A 166 -13.26 10.83 10.19
C GLU A 166 -11.80 10.97 9.68
N ASN A 167 -11.53 12.04 8.91
CA ASN A 167 -10.21 12.44 8.42
C ASN A 167 -9.83 13.87 8.89
N PRO A 168 -9.56 14.06 10.19
CA PRO A 168 -9.34 15.39 10.77
C PRO A 168 -8.01 16.03 10.34
N ASN A 169 -7.10 15.24 9.76
CA ASN A 169 -5.80 15.70 9.26
C ASN A 169 -5.62 15.21 7.82
N PRO A 170 -6.28 15.84 6.84
CA PRO A 170 -6.21 15.41 5.46
C PRO A 170 -4.76 15.47 4.95
N THR A 171 -4.43 14.52 4.09
CA THR A 171 -3.20 14.53 3.30
C THR A 171 -3.56 15.04 1.92
N ASP A 172 -2.96 16.14 1.47
CA ASP A 172 -3.12 16.58 0.07
C ASP A 172 -2.44 15.55 -0.87
N PRO A 173 -3.21 14.86 -1.73
CA PRO A 173 -2.67 13.82 -2.57
C PRO A 173 -1.93 14.37 -3.79
N GLY A 174 -2.31 15.55 -4.29
CA GLY A 174 -2.04 15.89 -5.69
C GLY A 174 -2.45 14.76 -6.66
N ALA A 175 -2.03 14.84 -7.92
CA ALA A 175 -2.10 13.68 -8.81
C ALA A 175 -0.96 12.72 -8.47
N VAL A 176 -1.20 11.40 -8.51
CA VAL A 176 -0.13 10.42 -8.32
C VAL A 176 0.80 10.42 -9.52
N ILE A 177 2.06 10.79 -9.32
CA ILE A 177 3.09 10.86 -10.38
C ILE A 177 4.04 9.65 -10.33
N PRO A 178 4.76 9.37 -11.43
CA PRO A 178 5.87 8.42 -11.39
C PRO A 178 6.89 8.78 -10.29
N GLY A 179 7.19 7.83 -9.40
CA GLY A 179 8.23 7.94 -8.38
C GLY A 179 9.54 7.26 -8.80
N ASN A 180 10.38 6.92 -7.82
CA ASN A 180 11.71 6.32 -8.08
C ASN A 180 11.67 4.81 -8.34
N ASN A 181 10.51 4.17 -8.23
CA ASN A 181 10.30 2.74 -8.44
C ASN A 181 9.86 2.39 -9.88
N VAL A 182 10.14 3.27 -10.85
CA VAL A 182 9.87 3.07 -12.28
C VAL A 182 11.13 2.63 -13.02
N VAL A 183 10.94 2.04 -14.20
CA VAL A 183 12.03 1.47 -15.00
C VAL A 183 12.14 2.21 -16.33
N PRO A 184 13.11 3.13 -16.49
CA PRO A 184 13.38 3.73 -17.79
C PRO A 184 14.02 2.71 -18.73
N ALA A 185 13.70 2.82 -20.01
CA ALA A 185 14.24 1.94 -21.03
C ALA A 185 14.40 2.63 -22.38
N ILE A 186 15.45 2.25 -23.11
CA ILE A 186 15.69 2.66 -24.49
C ILE A 186 15.64 1.40 -25.36
N TYR A 187 14.88 1.45 -26.44
CA TYR A 187 14.74 0.35 -27.39
C TYR A 187 15.08 0.80 -28.79
N LEU A 188 15.53 -0.13 -29.63
CA LEU A 188 15.56 0.10 -31.07
C LEU A 188 14.12 0.20 -31.59
N ALA A 189 13.80 1.15 -32.46
CA ALA A 189 12.42 1.37 -32.93
C ALA A 189 11.80 0.17 -33.65
N SER A 190 12.61 -0.76 -34.18
CA SER A 190 12.14 -2.01 -34.76
C SER A 190 11.79 -3.09 -33.72
N ASP A 191 12.22 -2.95 -32.47
CA ASP A 191 11.83 -3.82 -31.35
C ASP A 191 10.45 -3.43 -30.84
N THR A 192 9.42 -3.80 -31.60
CA THR A 192 8.02 -3.52 -31.28
C THR A 192 7.51 -4.25 -30.04
N GLY A 193 8.24 -5.28 -29.57
CA GLY A 193 7.94 -6.00 -28.35
C GLY A 193 8.56 -5.39 -27.09
N PHE A 194 9.41 -4.36 -27.22
CA PHE A 194 10.14 -3.72 -26.12
C PHE A 194 10.84 -4.75 -25.22
N THR A 195 11.56 -5.66 -25.86
CA THR A 195 12.16 -6.85 -25.24
C THR A 195 13.57 -6.61 -24.75
N THR A 196 14.33 -5.73 -25.40
CA THR A 196 15.75 -5.51 -25.10
C THR A 196 15.99 -4.08 -24.65
N ASN A 197 15.96 -3.84 -23.33
CA ASN A 197 16.35 -2.54 -22.78
C ASN A 197 17.85 -2.31 -23.00
N LEU A 198 18.19 -1.24 -23.71
CA LEU A 198 19.57 -0.89 -24.06
C LEU A 198 20.29 -0.08 -22.97
N ILE A 199 19.58 0.48 -21.99
CA ILE A 199 20.19 1.24 -20.89
C ILE A 199 21.12 0.33 -20.09
N GLY A 200 22.36 0.78 -19.87
CA GLY A 200 23.38 0.03 -19.14
C GLY A 200 23.97 -1.17 -19.90
N SER A 201 23.53 -1.42 -21.13
CA SER A 201 24.05 -2.52 -21.95
C SER A 201 25.35 -2.15 -22.68
N ALA A 202 26.11 -3.17 -23.11
CA ALA A 202 27.29 -2.99 -23.97
C ALA A 202 26.94 -2.89 -25.47
N THR A 203 25.65 -2.90 -25.82
CA THR A 203 25.17 -2.87 -27.20
C THR A 203 25.51 -1.54 -27.86
N LYS A 204 26.21 -1.59 -28.99
CA LYS A 204 26.55 -0.40 -29.78
C LYS A 204 25.35 0.07 -30.59
N LEU A 205 25.13 1.38 -30.62
CA LEU A 205 24.07 2.01 -31.40
C LEU A 205 24.56 2.35 -32.82
N ASN A 206 23.65 2.29 -33.80
CA ASN A 206 24.00 2.51 -35.20
C ASN A 206 23.57 3.91 -35.66
N VAL A 207 24.44 4.60 -36.41
CA VAL A 207 24.08 5.84 -37.12
C VAL A 207 22.93 5.57 -38.08
N GLY A 208 21.93 6.46 -38.11
CA GLY A 208 20.73 6.33 -38.92
C GLY A 208 19.64 5.43 -38.32
N ALA A 209 19.95 4.65 -37.27
CA ALA A 209 18.93 3.90 -36.54
C ALA A 209 18.14 4.82 -35.62
N THR A 210 16.87 4.48 -35.41
CA THR A 210 15.95 5.23 -34.55
C THR A 210 15.68 4.46 -33.26
N TYR A 211 15.65 5.19 -32.14
CA TYR A 211 15.47 4.66 -30.80
C TYR A 211 14.27 5.29 -30.11
N VAL A 212 13.62 4.50 -29.27
CA VAL A 212 12.39 4.85 -28.56
C VAL A 212 12.66 4.80 -27.07
N PHE A 213 12.21 5.83 -26.35
CA PHE A 213 12.21 5.85 -24.89
C PHE A 213 10.89 5.29 -24.37
N LYS A 214 10.97 4.50 -23.31
CA LYS A 214 9.82 4.09 -22.51
C LYS A 214 10.10 4.24 -21.04
N LEU A 215 9.10 4.65 -20.28
CA LEU A 215 9.09 4.59 -18.83
C LEU A 215 8.09 3.54 -18.39
N TRP A 216 8.53 2.51 -17.68
CA TRP A 216 7.67 1.41 -17.25
C TRP A 216 7.38 1.47 -15.75
N SER A 217 6.18 1.04 -15.38
CA SER A 217 5.79 0.91 -13.97
C SER A 217 6.55 -0.19 -13.21
N SER A 218 7.13 -1.16 -13.91
CA SER A 218 7.93 -2.25 -13.35
C SER A 218 8.82 -2.87 -14.43
N ASP A 219 9.80 -3.69 -14.02
CA ASP A 219 10.64 -4.50 -14.91
C ASP A 219 9.92 -5.77 -15.41
N ASP A 220 8.94 -6.26 -14.66
CA ASP A 220 8.10 -7.40 -15.03
C ASP A 220 7.23 -7.12 -16.26
N ALA A 221 7.60 -7.77 -17.37
CA ALA A 221 6.91 -7.61 -18.65
C ALA A 221 5.44 -8.03 -18.65
N ALA A 222 5.01 -8.88 -17.70
CA ALA A 222 3.63 -9.34 -17.62
C ALA A 222 2.70 -8.31 -16.94
N THR A 223 3.25 -7.44 -16.09
CA THR A 223 2.47 -6.53 -15.24
C THR A 223 2.80 -5.06 -15.47
N ARG A 224 3.86 -4.74 -16.22
CA ARG A 224 4.24 -3.36 -16.51
C ARG A 224 3.21 -2.62 -17.36
N THR A 225 3.09 -1.33 -17.07
CA THR A 225 2.31 -0.35 -17.81
C THR A 225 3.24 0.74 -18.34
N ASP A 226 2.92 1.27 -19.52
CA ASP A 226 3.66 2.36 -20.14
C ASP A 226 3.27 3.70 -19.50
N LEU A 227 4.23 4.35 -18.87
CA LEU A 227 4.11 5.63 -18.18
C LEU A 227 4.77 6.78 -18.97
N THR A 228 5.20 6.52 -20.21
CA THR A 228 5.93 7.53 -21.02
C THR A 228 5.09 8.78 -21.28
N SER A 229 3.76 8.64 -21.31
CA SER A 229 2.85 9.78 -21.46
C SER A 229 2.82 10.70 -20.24
N ASP A 230 3.27 10.24 -19.07
CA ASP A 230 3.21 10.97 -17.80
C ASP A 230 4.47 11.81 -17.54
N VAL A 231 5.46 11.74 -18.44
CA VAL A 231 6.70 12.50 -18.35
C VAL A 231 6.95 13.31 -19.62
N ASN A 232 7.68 14.41 -19.46
CA ASN A 232 8.38 15.06 -20.57
C ASN A 232 9.82 14.55 -20.58
N TYR A 233 10.41 14.38 -21.76
CA TYR A 233 11.79 13.89 -21.87
C TYR A 233 12.57 14.47 -23.05
N ASN A 234 13.88 14.54 -22.87
CA ASN A 234 14.84 14.96 -23.87
C ASN A 234 15.96 13.92 -24.00
N TRP A 235 16.41 13.69 -25.23
CA TRP A 235 17.56 12.84 -25.48
C TRP A 235 18.87 13.59 -25.22
N ARG A 236 19.84 12.86 -24.66
CA ARG A 236 21.16 13.37 -24.35
C ARG A 236 22.25 12.45 -24.90
N LEU A 237 23.34 13.05 -25.35
CA LEU A 237 24.59 12.34 -25.67
C LEU A 237 25.54 12.46 -24.48
N VAL A 238 25.94 11.34 -23.90
CA VAL A 238 26.84 11.26 -22.74
C VAL A 238 28.08 10.44 -23.09
N GLY A 239 29.14 10.51 -22.28
CA GLY A 239 30.41 9.84 -22.57
C GLY A 239 31.32 10.72 -23.42
N ALA A 240 32.02 10.15 -24.40
CA ALA A 240 32.98 10.87 -25.22
C ALA A 240 32.93 10.42 -26.70
N SER A 241 33.41 11.27 -27.61
CA SER A 241 33.46 10.96 -29.04
C SER A 241 34.44 9.82 -29.38
N ALA A 242 34.29 9.24 -30.56
CA ALA A 242 35.17 8.21 -31.11
C ALA A 242 36.40 8.80 -31.85
N ASP A 243 36.73 10.07 -31.63
CA ASP A 243 37.89 10.71 -32.25
C ASP A 243 39.21 10.16 -31.67
N THR A 244 40.30 10.27 -32.43
CA THR A 244 41.65 9.89 -31.95
C THR A 244 42.01 10.63 -30.66
N VAL A 245 41.55 11.87 -30.51
CA VAL A 245 41.53 12.62 -29.25
C VAL A 245 40.06 12.82 -28.87
N PRO A 246 39.52 12.02 -27.92
CA PRO A 246 38.10 12.06 -27.59
C PRO A 246 37.67 13.44 -27.09
N VAL A 247 36.53 13.91 -27.58
CA VAL A 247 35.83 15.08 -27.05
C VAL A 247 34.85 14.58 -25.99
N PRO A 248 35.00 14.94 -24.71
CA PRO A 248 34.06 14.53 -23.67
C PRO A 248 32.78 15.35 -23.73
N ALA A 249 31.65 14.71 -23.44
CA ALA A 249 30.40 15.42 -23.19
C ALA A 249 30.48 16.19 -21.86
N PRO A 250 29.71 17.28 -21.71
CA PRO A 250 29.48 17.90 -20.41
C PRO A 250 28.97 16.88 -19.37
N ALA A 251 29.10 17.19 -18.08
CA ALA A 251 28.67 16.29 -16.99
C ALA A 251 27.20 15.83 -17.13
N ASN A 252 26.33 16.73 -17.59
CA ASN A 252 24.91 16.43 -17.83
C ASN A 252 24.63 15.96 -19.27
N GLY A 253 25.65 15.69 -20.09
CA GLY A 253 25.50 15.36 -21.51
C GLY A 253 25.15 16.55 -22.40
N PHE A 254 25.30 16.35 -23.72
CA PHE A 254 24.77 17.28 -24.72
C PHE A 254 23.25 17.09 -24.85
N VAL A 255 22.48 18.16 -24.67
CA VAL A 255 21.03 18.16 -24.91
C VAL A 255 20.80 18.19 -26.42
N THR A 256 20.07 17.20 -26.93
CA THR A 256 19.68 17.18 -28.35
C THR A 256 18.45 18.05 -28.59
N SER A 257 18.19 18.38 -29.85
CA SER A 257 16.97 19.10 -30.26
C SER A 257 15.69 18.25 -30.25
N VAL A 258 15.75 16.99 -29.80
CA VAL A 258 14.61 16.05 -29.83
C VAL A 258 14.00 15.93 -28.43
N SER A 259 12.77 16.43 -28.31
CA SER A 259 11.94 16.36 -27.10
C SER A 259 10.70 15.52 -27.39
N ASP A 260 10.31 14.67 -26.43
CA ASP A 260 9.07 13.87 -26.45
C ASP A 260 8.83 13.05 -27.72
N ALA A 261 9.92 12.67 -28.40
CA ALA A 261 9.89 11.98 -29.68
C ALA A 261 11.03 10.96 -29.81
N ASN A 262 10.93 10.07 -30.79
CA ASN A 262 11.98 9.09 -31.08
C ASN A 262 13.26 9.78 -31.58
N PHE A 263 14.43 9.24 -31.19
CA PHE A 263 15.72 9.78 -31.59
C PHE A 263 16.38 8.94 -32.67
N THR A 264 16.64 9.54 -33.83
CA THR A 264 17.49 8.96 -34.86
C THR A 264 18.93 9.38 -34.63
N VAL A 265 19.84 8.41 -34.48
CA VAL A 265 21.27 8.72 -34.34
C VAL A 265 21.74 9.45 -35.60
N PRO A 266 22.19 10.71 -35.49
CA PRO A 266 22.42 11.57 -36.63
C PRO A 266 23.70 11.15 -37.38
N VAL A 267 23.70 11.39 -38.69
CA VAL A 267 24.97 11.48 -39.44
C VAL A 267 25.76 12.70 -38.95
N ASN A 268 27.10 12.68 -39.11
CA ASN A 268 27.98 13.69 -38.51
C ASN A 268 27.62 15.12 -38.90
N THR A 269 27.13 15.37 -40.12
CA THR A 269 26.77 16.71 -40.60
C THR A 269 25.43 17.24 -40.12
N ALA A 270 24.57 16.41 -39.51
CA ALA A 270 23.25 16.82 -39.05
C ALA A 270 23.34 17.60 -37.71
N PRO A 271 22.32 18.40 -37.33
CA PRO A 271 22.39 19.29 -36.17
C PRO A 271 22.82 18.62 -34.85
N ASN A 272 22.32 17.42 -34.55
CA ASN A 272 22.68 16.67 -33.34
C ASN A 272 24.00 15.87 -33.48
N GLY A 273 24.74 16.03 -34.58
CA GLY A 273 26.06 15.44 -34.84
C GLY A 273 27.19 16.41 -34.45
N THR A 274 28.13 16.64 -35.37
CA THR A 274 29.27 17.54 -35.20
C THR A 274 28.88 18.97 -34.78
N PRO A 275 27.81 19.60 -35.32
CA PRO A 275 27.37 20.92 -34.87
C PRO A 275 27.04 21.00 -33.37
N LEU A 276 26.54 19.91 -32.78
CA LEU A 276 26.22 19.83 -31.35
C LEU A 276 27.45 19.44 -30.51
N THR A 277 28.19 18.42 -30.95
CA THR A 277 29.26 17.81 -30.13
C THR A 277 30.62 18.46 -30.31
N GLY A 278 30.83 19.20 -31.40
CA GLY A 278 32.14 19.71 -31.81
C GLY A 278 33.13 18.63 -32.27
N ALA A 279 32.74 17.35 -32.25
CA ALA A 279 33.59 16.21 -32.60
C ALA A 279 33.57 15.91 -34.09
N ALA A 280 34.70 15.46 -34.65
CA ALA A 280 34.81 15.09 -36.07
C ALA A 280 33.97 13.84 -36.39
N SER A 281 33.90 12.91 -35.44
CA SER A 281 33.04 11.72 -35.46
C SER A 281 31.56 12.02 -35.17
N GLY A 282 31.18 13.28 -34.96
CA GLY A 282 29.80 13.69 -34.71
C GLY A 282 29.25 13.11 -33.41
N ALA A 283 28.17 12.32 -33.49
CA ALA A 283 27.57 11.64 -32.34
C ALA A 283 28.19 10.25 -32.05
N GLN A 284 29.11 9.77 -32.90
CA GLN A 284 29.71 8.44 -32.72
C GLN A 284 30.68 8.42 -31.54
N GLY A 285 30.64 7.32 -30.76
CA GLY A 285 31.40 7.15 -29.52
C GLY A 285 30.60 7.49 -28.26
N TYR A 286 29.68 8.46 -28.35
CA TYR A 286 28.79 8.80 -27.26
C TYR A 286 27.75 7.70 -26.99
N ASN A 287 27.32 7.60 -25.74
CA ASN A 287 26.18 6.82 -25.31
C ASN A 287 24.90 7.66 -25.35
N LEU A 288 23.76 6.99 -25.55
CA LEU A 288 22.45 7.62 -25.54
C LEU A 288 21.86 7.55 -24.13
N ALA A 289 21.39 8.69 -23.63
CA ALA A 289 20.68 8.81 -22.36
C ALA A 289 19.39 9.61 -22.56
N VAL A 290 18.48 9.51 -21.59
CA VAL A 290 17.23 10.27 -21.56
C VAL A 290 17.15 11.00 -20.24
N ASP A 291 16.89 12.30 -20.32
CA ASP A 291 16.56 13.15 -19.19
C ASP A 291 15.05 13.35 -19.20
N TYR A 292 14.37 13.00 -18.12
CA TYR A 292 12.91 13.04 -18.04
C TYR A 292 12.43 13.63 -16.72
N VAL A 293 11.28 14.29 -16.78
CA VAL A 293 10.63 14.93 -15.65
C VAL A 293 9.13 14.66 -15.69
N ASN A 294 8.51 14.50 -14.51
CA ASN A 294 7.06 14.33 -14.42
C ASN A 294 6.34 15.53 -15.02
N LYS A 295 5.25 15.26 -15.75
CA LYS A 295 4.36 16.32 -16.23
C LYS A 295 3.65 16.99 -15.05
N PRO A 296 3.36 18.30 -15.17
CA PRO A 296 2.54 19.00 -14.20
C PRO A 296 1.10 18.51 -14.19
#